data_AF-A0A653PVI5-F1
#
_entry.id   AF-A0A653PVI5-F1
#
_cell.length_a   1.000
_cell.length_b   1.000
_cell.length_c   1.000
_cell.angle_alpha   90.00
_cell.angle_beta   90.00
_cell.angle_gamma   90.00
#
_symmetry.space_group_name_H-M   'P 1'
#
loop_
_entity.id
_entity.type
_entity.pdbx_description
1 polymer ?
#
loop_
_entity_poly.entity_id
_entity_poly.type
_entity_poly.pdbx_seq_one_letter_code
_entity_poly.pdbx_strand_id
1 'polypeptide(L)'
;MPPTPLLDVTALQALLARDDPRRRGPRGPTVLDVRWRLGDAHGAAAYAAGHVPGAAYVDLPTDLAGPAAPDGRGGRHPLPDPDRLAEALRRVGVDDGRPVVVYDDWGGRAAARAWWLLRWLGHDDVRVLDGGWSAWVAAGAAVEETATAERPSRRGTFTPRPGSMPVVDAAGVAAGAAAGAAAVLVDARDAPRYAGEHEPVDPVAGHVPGAVNVPTGANLDDTGRFLPAGRLRETYARVGAVAGTPVVAYCGSGITACHDVLALEVAGVPAALYAGSWSDWVSDPWISWTRCRASRAAIALVRSVRTSRTGWWSVARRRRVTCWTWASSSAAGVHSSGPRRGVVVSTRLSATSVVRSPGLTWNVA
;
A
#
# COMPACT_ATOMS: atom_id res chain seq x y z
N MET A 1 -18.17 -13.93 -14.23
CA MET A 1 -17.00 -13.26 -13.64
C MET A 1 -16.89 -11.89 -14.26
N PRO A 2 -16.56 -10.82 -13.50
CA PRO A 2 -16.17 -9.56 -14.12
C PRO A 2 -15.00 -9.83 -15.08
N PRO A 3 -14.89 -9.09 -16.19
CA PRO A 3 -13.76 -9.23 -17.08
C PRO A 3 -12.46 -8.96 -16.29
N THR A 4 -11.45 -9.81 -16.49
CA THR A 4 -10.14 -9.70 -15.81
C THR A 4 -9.60 -8.28 -15.93
N PRO A 5 -8.92 -7.66 -14.95
CA PRO A 5 -8.38 -6.31 -15.11
C PRO A 5 -7.12 -6.27 -16.02
N LEU A 6 -6.66 -7.42 -16.52
CA LEU A 6 -5.50 -7.54 -17.41
C LEU A 6 -5.92 -7.70 -18.88
N LEU A 7 -5.04 -7.30 -19.80
CA LEU A 7 -5.22 -7.39 -21.24
C LEU A 7 -3.89 -7.82 -21.88
N ASP A 8 -3.89 -8.78 -22.80
CA ASP A 8 -2.68 -9.14 -23.55
C ASP A 8 -2.51 -8.29 -24.82
N VAL A 9 -1.35 -8.46 -25.48
CA VAL A 9 -0.99 -7.69 -26.69
C VAL A 9 -1.98 -7.95 -27.84
N THR A 10 -2.37 -9.20 -28.07
CA THR A 10 -3.29 -9.57 -29.15
C THR A 10 -4.67 -8.94 -28.95
N ALA A 11 -5.16 -8.95 -27.71
CA ALA A 11 -6.42 -8.33 -27.35
C ALA A 11 -6.36 -6.81 -27.51
N LEU A 12 -5.24 -6.16 -27.15
CA LEU A 12 -5.05 -4.72 -27.40
C LEU A 12 -5.03 -4.40 -28.90
N GLN A 13 -4.31 -5.17 -29.71
CA GLN A 13 -4.32 -4.99 -31.18
C GLN A 13 -5.73 -5.09 -31.76
N ALA A 14 -6.52 -6.06 -31.29
CA ALA A 14 -7.91 -6.23 -31.71
C ALA A 14 -8.82 -5.07 -31.27
N LEU A 15 -8.53 -4.45 -30.12
CA LEU A 15 -9.23 -3.27 -29.64
C LEU A 15 -8.87 -2.01 -30.44
N LEU A 16 -7.58 -1.81 -30.75
CA LEU A 16 -7.10 -0.68 -31.56
C LEU A 16 -7.65 -0.73 -32.99
N ALA A 17 -7.79 -1.93 -33.57
CA ALA A 17 -8.39 -2.10 -34.90
C ALA A 17 -9.87 -1.65 -34.99
N ARG A 18 -10.53 -1.34 -33.86
CA ARG A 18 -11.90 -0.82 -33.83
C ARG A 18 -11.99 0.69 -34.07
N ASP A 19 -10.91 1.44 -33.86
CA ASP A 19 -10.85 2.88 -34.08
C ASP A 19 -10.66 3.29 -35.55
N ASP A 20 -10.89 2.37 -36.50
CA ASP A 20 -10.99 2.70 -37.91
C ASP A 20 -12.20 3.64 -38.16
N PRO A 21 -11.98 4.89 -38.63
CA PRO A 21 -13.06 5.85 -38.86
C PRO A 21 -14.07 5.38 -39.92
N ARG A 22 -13.75 4.33 -40.68
CA ARG A 22 -14.66 3.72 -41.67
C ARG A 22 -15.59 2.66 -41.05
N ARG A 23 -15.35 2.22 -39.82
CA ARG A 23 -16.17 1.22 -39.13
C ARG A 23 -17.29 1.87 -38.31
N ARG A 24 -18.51 1.33 -38.46
CA ARG A 24 -19.62 1.59 -37.53
C ARG A 24 -19.53 0.56 -36.40
N GLY A 25 -19.34 0.99 -35.16
CA GLY A 25 -19.22 0.10 -34.00
C GLY A 25 -18.69 0.80 -32.75
N PRO A 26 -18.47 0.06 -31.65
CA PRO A 26 -17.84 0.59 -30.44
C PRO A 26 -16.44 1.11 -30.77
N ARG A 27 -16.11 2.30 -30.28
CA ARG A 27 -14.77 2.88 -30.41
C ARG A 27 -13.73 2.02 -29.69
N GLY A 28 -12.51 2.05 -30.18
CA GLY A 28 -11.35 1.48 -29.50
C GLY A 28 -11.02 2.21 -28.20
N PRO A 29 -10.03 1.73 -27.46
CA PRO A 29 -9.71 2.22 -26.13
C PRO A 29 -8.95 3.53 -26.18
N THR A 30 -9.04 4.32 -25.11
CA THR A 30 -8.00 5.32 -24.84
C THR A 30 -6.81 4.57 -24.23
N VAL A 31 -5.63 4.69 -24.85
CA VAL A 31 -4.41 4.03 -24.37
C VAL A 31 -3.52 5.04 -23.65
N LEU A 32 -3.08 4.70 -22.43
CA LEU A 32 -2.27 5.56 -21.58
C LEU A 32 -0.90 4.93 -21.32
N ASP A 33 0.16 5.65 -21.67
CA ASP A 33 1.53 5.32 -21.32
C ASP A 33 1.90 6.05 -20.02
N VAL A 34 2.25 5.27 -19.00
CA VAL A 34 2.56 5.77 -17.65
C VAL A 34 3.96 5.32 -17.23
N ARG A 35 4.90 5.23 -18.19
CA ARG A 35 6.30 4.87 -17.90
C ARG A 35 6.92 5.85 -16.91
N TRP A 36 7.12 5.34 -15.70
CA TRP A 36 7.70 6.08 -14.59
C TRP A 36 8.38 5.12 -13.61
N ARG A 37 9.51 5.55 -13.05
CA ARG A 37 10.18 4.91 -11.92
C ARG A 37 10.69 5.98 -10.97
N LEU A 38 10.80 5.64 -9.68
CA LEU A 38 11.32 6.58 -8.70
C LEU A 38 12.77 6.96 -9.05
N GLY A 39 13.03 8.26 -9.19
CA GLY A 39 14.35 8.79 -9.57
C GLY A 39 14.63 8.76 -11.08
N ASP A 40 13.66 8.35 -11.91
CA ASP A 40 13.78 8.33 -13.36
C ASP A 40 12.91 9.41 -13.99
N ALA A 41 13.53 10.33 -14.73
CA ALA A 41 12.86 11.44 -15.41
C ALA A 41 12.65 11.18 -16.92
N HIS A 42 13.03 9.99 -17.43
CA HIS A 42 13.06 9.72 -18.87
C HIS A 42 11.73 9.25 -19.45
N GLY A 43 10.66 9.13 -18.66
CA GLY A 43 9.35 8.62 -19.12
C GLY A 43 8.85 9.29 -20.41
N ALA A 44 8.84 10.62 -20.45
CA ALA A 44 8.41 11.38 -21.62
C ALA A 44 9.34 11.19 -22.84
N ALA A 45 10.65 11.06 -22.63
CA ALA A 45 11.61 10.81 -23.70
C ALA A 45 11.47 9.37 -24.24
N ALA A 46 11.23 8.40 -23.36
CA ALA A 46 10.97 7.01 -23.72
C ALA A 46 9.66 6.87 -24.51
N TYR A 47 8.63 7.65 -24.16
CA TYR A 47 7.40 7.80 -24.94
C TYR A 47 7.66 8.34 -26.34
N ALA A 48 8.36 9.47 -26.45
CA ALA A 48 8.68 10.08 -27.73
C ALA A 48 9.45 9.13 -28.66
N ALA A 49 10.40 8.37 -28.10
CA ALA A 49 11.21 7.38 -28.82
C ALA A 49 10.46 6.11 -29.25
N GLY A 50 9.22 5.89 -28.77
CA GLY A 50 8.42 4.73 -29.16
C GLY A 50 7.31 4.44 -28.16
N HIS A 51 6.07 4.37 -28.63
CA HIS A 51 4.89 4.06 -27.83
C HIS A 51 3.86 3.25 -28.63
N VAL A 52 2.83 2.73 -27.94
CA VAL A 52 1.71 2.05 -28.59
C VAL A 52 0.96 3.06 -29.48
N PRO A 53 0.60 2.73 -30.73
CA PRO A 53 -0.06 3.68 -31.63
C PRO A 53 -1.31 4.31 -31.02
N GLY A 54 -1.39 5.64 -31.10
CA GLY A 54 -2.47 6.44 -30.52
C GLY A 54 -2.52 6.51 -28.99
N ALA A 55 -1.50 5.99 -28.28
CA ALA A 55 -1.39 6.19 -26.84
C ALA A 55 -1.16 7.66 -26.49
N ALA A 56 -1.45 8.03 -25.26
CA ALA A 56 -1.13 9.33 -24.69
C ALA A 56 -0.24 9.16 -23.47
N TYR A 57 0.80 9.98 -23.35
CA TYR A 57 1.66 10.00 -22.16
C TYR A 57 0.97 10.66 -20.97
N VAL A 58 1.09 10.04 -19.80
CA VAL A 58 0.59 10.54 -18.51
C VAL A 58 1.76 10.63 -17.54
N ASP A 59 2.05 11.83 -17.04
CA ASP A 59 3.16 12.01 -16.12
C ASP A 59 2.75 11.67 -14.69
N LEU A 60 3.25 10.55 -14.14
CA LEU A 60 2.78 10.06 -12.84
C LEU A 60 2.94 11.09 -11.70
N PRO A 61 4.09 11.75 -11.50
CA PRO A 61 4.27 12.69 -10.40
C PRO A 61 3.36 13.92 -10.50
N THR A 62 3.08 14.40 -11.72
CA THR A 62 2.31 15.63 -11.94
C THR A 62 0.81 15.36 -12.08
N ASP A 63 0.42 14.31 -12.80
CA ASP A 63 -0.97 14.03 -13.17
C ASP A 63 -1.63 12.99 -12.23
N LEU A 64 -0.87 12.07 -11.63
CA LEU A 64 -1.39 10.92 -10.86
C LEU A 64 -1.04 10.94 -9.36
N ALA A 65 -0.51 12.07 -8.89
CA ALA A 65 -0.25 12.32 -7.48
C ALA A 65 -0.65 13.74 -7.10
N GLY A 66 -1.11 13.91 -5.85
CA GLY A 66 -1.26 15.23 -5.26
C GLY A 66 0.09 15.81 -4.83
N PRO A 67 0.16 17.12 -4.52
CA PRO A 67 1.36 17.70 -3.94
C PRO A 67 1.62 17.11 -2.54
N ALA A 68 2.85 16.69 -2.28
CA ALA A 68 3.26 16.23 -0.96
C ALA A 68 3.16 17.37 0.07
N ALA A 69 2.63 17.08 1.25
CA ALA A 69 2.55 18.07 2.32
C ALA A 69 3.94 18.37 2.92
N PRO A 70 4.24 19.61 3.33
CA PRO A 70 5.53 19.96 3.92
C PRO A 70 5.88 19.17 5.20
N ASP A 71 4.86 18.73 5.94
CA ASP A 71 5.00 17.91 7.15
C ASP A 71 5.03 16.40 6.87
N GLY A 72 4.97 16.00 5.59
CA GLY A 72 4.99 14.61 5.13
C GLY A 72 3.66 13.87 5.26
N ARG A 73 2.60 14.48 5.82
CA ARG A 73 1.29 13.85 5.94
C ARG A 73 0.71 13.53 4.57
N GLY A 74 0.10 12.35 4.45
CA GLY A 74 -0.40 11.82 3.19
C GLY A 74 0.68 11.19 2.29
N GLY A 75 1.95 11.21 2.72
CA GLY A 75 3.06 10.54 2.05
C GLY A 75 3.61 11.28 0.84
N ARG A 76 4.55 10.65 0.12
CA ARG A 76 5.24 11.28 -1.03
C ARG A 76 4.39 11.39 -2.29
N HIS A 77 3.40 10.51 -2.47
CA HIS A 77 2.51 10.51 -3.64
C HIS A 77 1.05 10.41 -3.18
N PRO A 78 0.54 11.44 -2.48
CA PRO A 78 -0.81 11.45 -1.96
C PRO A 78 -1.82 11.32 -3.11
N LEU A 79 -3.06 10.96 -2.78
CA LEU A 79 -4.13 10.96 -3.79
C LEU A 79 -4.29 12.39 -4.36
N PRO A 80 -4.39 12.53 -5.68
CA PRO A 80 -4.63 13.83 -6.28
C PRO A 80 -6.04 14.33 -5.94
N ASP A 81 -6.21 15.65 -6.01
CA ASP A 81 -7.53 16.27 -6.02
C ASP A 81 -8.37 15.69 -7.18
N PRO A 82 -9.61 15.19 -6.94
CA PRO A 82 -10.40 14.53 -7.96
C PRO A 82 -10.65 15.37 -9.22
N ASP A 83 -10.87 16.68 -9.08
CA ASP A 83 -11.14 17.57 -10.21
C ASP A 83 -9.88 17.82 -11.03
N ARG A 84 -8.72 17.99 -10.38
CA ARG A 84 -7.43 18.10 -11.08
C ARG A 84 -7.06 16.82 -11.82
N LEU A 85 -7.26 15.65 -11.19
CA LEU A 85 -7.04 14.37 -11.84
C LEU A 85 -7.99 14.18 -13.02
N ALA A 86 -9.29 14.49 -12.86
CA ALA A 86 -10.24 14.42 -13.96
C ALA A 86 -9.85 15.34 -15.13
N GLU A 87 -9.34 16.54 -14.84
CA GLU A 87 -8.82 17.42 -15.88
C GLU A 87 -7.62 16.79 -16.61
N ALA A 88 -6.68 16.19 -15.88
CA ALA A 88 -5.55 15.48 -16.47
C ALA A 88 -5.99 14.35 -17.40
N LEU A 89 -6.94 13.52 -16.95
CA LEU A 89 -7.49 12.42 -17.73
C LEU A 89 -8.23 12.90 -18.99
N ARG A 90 -8.99 14.00 -18.90
CA ARG A 90 -9.64 14.61 -20.08
C ARG A 90 -8.60 15.13 -21.08
N ARG A 91 -7.49 15.72 -20.64
CA ARG A 91 -6.42 16.21 -21.54
C ARG A 91 -5.80 15.09 -22.37
N VAL A 92 -5.77 13.87 -21.85
CA VAL A 92 -5.24 12.68 -22.54
C VAL A 92 -6.34 11.83 -23.21
N GLY A 93 -7.53 12.40 -23.39
CA GLY A 93 -8.59 11.81 -24.20
C GLY A 93 -9.44 10.75 -23.52
N VAL A 94 -9.46 10.68 -22.17
CA VAL A 94 -10.36 9.77 -21.45
C VAL A 94 -11.81 10.24 -21.54
N ASP A 95 -12.69 9.33 -21.95
CA ASP A 95 -14.13 9.52 -22.14
C ASP A 95 -14.90 8.49 -21.30
N ASP A 96 -16.07 8.85 -20.76
CA ASP A 96 -16.91 7.92 -19.97
C ASP A 96 -17.38 6.67 -20.75
N GLY A 97 -17.41 6.76 -22.09
CA GLY A 97 -17.97 5.73 -22.98
C GLY A 97 -16.94 4.85 -23.68
N ARG A 98 -15.65 4.92 -23.32
CA ARG A 98 -14.58 4.15 -23.95
C ARG A 98 -13.80 3.36 -22.89
N PRO A 99 -13.36 2.12 -23.19
CA PRO A 99 -12.42 1.43 -22.32
C PRO A 99 -11.10 2.21 -22.24
N VAL A 100 -10.41 2.11 -21.10
CA VAL A 100 -9.07 2.64 -20.93
C VAL A 100 -8.09 1.49 -20.79
N VAL A 101 -7.01 1.51 -21.55
CA VAL A 101 -5.89 0.57 -21.41
C VAL A 101 -4.66 1.33 -20.96
N VAL A 102 -4.02 0.87 -19.90
CA VAL A 102 -2.87 1.53 -19.28
C VAL A 102 -1.67 0.61 -19.36
N TYR A 103 -0.49 1.14 -19.64
CA TYR A 103 0.75 0.37 -19.60
C TYR A 103 1.93 1.19 -19.08
N ASP A 104 2.98 0.46 -18.71
CA ASP A 104 4.31 0.99 -18.41
C ASP A 104 5.37 -0.01 -18.93
N ASP A 105 6.64 0.19 -18.58
CA ASP A 105 7.73 -0.75 -18.86
C ASP A 105 8.30 -1.39 -17.57
N TRP A 106 7.55 -1.30 -16.47
CA TRP A 106 7.99 -1.66 -15.12
C TRP A 106 7.07 -2.73 -14.51
N GLY A 107 6.67 -3.70 -15.33
CA GLY A 107 5.83 -4.83 -14.91
C GLY A 107 4.44 -4.41 -14.46
N GLY A 108 3.91 -3.28 -14.96
CA GLY A 108 2.58 -2.78 -14.62
C GLY A 108 2.51 -2.01 -13.29
N ARG A 109 3.62 -1.69 -12.63
CA ARG A 109 3.63 -1.02 -11.32
C ARG A 109 3.13 0.42 -11.35
N ALA A 110 3.57 1.21 -12.32
CA ALA A 110 3.08 2.58 -12.53
C ALA A 110 1.69 2.57 -13.20
N ALA A 111 1.49 1.66 -14.15
CA ALA A 111 0.20 1.45 -14.81
C ALA A 111 -0.91 1.08 -13.81
N ALA A 112 -0.60 0.25 -12.81
CA ALA A 112 -1.54 -0.11 -11.76
C ALA A 112 -2.00 1.10 -10.92
N ARG A 113 -1.14 2.12 -10.72
CA ARG A 113 -1.54 3.36 -10.04
C ARG A 113 -2.58 4.11 -10.86
N ALA A 114 -2.36 4.27 -12.17
CA ALA A 114 -3.35 4.88 -13.06
C ALA A 114 -4.65 4.07 -13.14
N TRP A 115 -4.56 2.75 -13.26
CA TRP A 115 -5.71 1.83 -13.22
C TRP A 115 -6.52 2.03 -11.93
N TRP A 116 -5.86 2.04 -10.78
CA TRP A 116 -6.50 2.21 -9.49
C TRP A 116 -7.18 3.58 -9.37
N LEU A 117 -6.53 4.66 -9.82
CA LEU A 117 -7.07 6.02 -9.77
C LEU A 117 -8.28 6.22 -10.70
N LEU A 118 -8.23 5.70 -11.92
CA LEU A 118 -9.37 5.72 -12.84
C LEU A 118 -10.58 5.00 -12.22
N ARG A 119 -10.36 3.81 -11.64
CA ARG A 119 -11.41 3.08 -10.92
C ARG A 119 -11.87 3.80 -9.67
N TRP A 120 -10.97 4.45 -8.92
CA TRP A 120 -11.33 5.24 -7.75
C TRP A 120 -12.23 6.42 -8.11
N LEU A 121 -12.02 7.02 -9.29
CA LEU A 121 -12.90 8.01 -9.90
C LEU A 121 -14.10 7.40 -10.64
N GLY A 122 -14.37 6.11 -10.48
CA GLY A 122 -15.57 5.43 -10.99
C GLY A 122 -15.54 5.06 -12.47
N HIS A 123 -14.38 5.04 -13.11
CA HIS A 123 -14.22 4.45 -14.44
C HIS A 123 -14.06 2.93 -14.32
N ASP A 124 -15.08 2.16 -14.71
CA ASP A 124 -15.11 0.73 -14.43
C ASP A 124 -14.34 -0.12 -15.45
N ASP A 125 -14.34 0.28 -16.73
CA ASP A 125 -13.66 -0.46 -17.81
C ASP A 125 -12.23 0.04 -18.01
N VAL A 126 -11.36 -0.35 -17.08
CA VAL A 126 -9.93 0.01 -17.08
C VAL A 126 -9.09 -1.25 -17.00
N ARG A 127 -8.12 -1.36 -17.90
CA ARG A 127 -7.31 -2.56 -18.08
C ARG A 127 -5.82 -2.22 -18.09
N VAL A 128 -4.99 -3.12 -17.57
CA VAL A 128 -3.53 -3.02 -17.67
C VAL A 128 -3.02 -3.95 -18.76
N LEU A 129 -2.16 -3.45 -19.65
CA LEU A 129 -1.46 -4.28 -20.63
C LEU A 129 -0.46 -5.18 -19.90
N ASP A 130 -0.72 -6.48 -19.91
CA ASP A 130 0.08 -7.47 -19.22
C ASP A 130 1.44 -7.69 -19.91
N GLY A 131 2.51 -7.54 -19.14
CA GLY A 131 3.89 -7.44 -19.62
C GLY A 131 4.26 -6.07 -20.23
N GLY A 132 3.32 -5.12 -20.29
CA GLY A 132 3.56 -3.72 -20.63
C GLY A 132 4.22 -3.47 -22.00
N TRP A 133 5.01 -2.39 -22.05
CA TRP A 133 5.76 -1.98 -23.25
C TRP A 133 6.71 -3.07 -23.76
N SER A 134 7.40 -3.76 -22.85
CA SER A 134 8.32 -4.85 -23.21
C SER A 134 7.62 -5.98 -23.95
N ALA A 135 6.42 -6.38 -23.49
CA ALA A 135 5.61 -7.39 -24.18
C ALA A 135 5.12 -6.92 -25.56
N TRP A 136 4.75 -5.64 -25.69
CA TRP A 136 4.33 -5.06 -26.96
C TRP A 136 5.44 -5.12 -28.02
N VAL A 137 6.64 -4.68 -27.64
CA VAL A 137 7.83 -4.72 -28.53
C VAL A 137 8.23 -6.15 -28.85
N ALA A 138 8.25 -7.05 -27.86
CA ALA A 138 8.62 -8.46 -28.07
C ALA A 138 7.66 -9.20 -29.02
N ALA A 139 6.39 -8.77 -29.10
CA ALA A 139 5.41 -9.31 -30.04
C ALA A 139 5.58 -8.80 -31.48
N GLY A 140 6.53 -7.89 -31.74
CA GLY A 140 6.69 -7.24 -33.04
C GLY A 140 5.48 -6.38 -33.44
N ALA A 141 4.74 -5.85 -32.44
CA ALA A 141 3.58 -5.02 -32.69
C ALA A 141 3.99 -3.62 -33.22
N ALA A 142 3.06 -2.94 -33.88
CA ALA A 142 3.30 -1.61 -34.45
C ALA A 142 3.71 -0.60 -33.36
N VAL A 143 4.68 0.26 -33.66
CA VAL A 143 5.19 1.29 -32.76
C VAL A 143 5.02 2.66 -33.42
N GLU A 144 4.57 3.64 -32.66
CA GLU A 144 4.51 5.03 -33.07
C GLU A 144 5.64 5.82 -32.38
N GLU A 145 6.24 6.75 -33.11
CA GLU A 145 7.27 7.66 -32.62
C GLU A 145 6.79 9.10 -32.82
N THR A 146 7.20 10.00 -31.94
CA THR A 146 6.80 11.40 -32.00
C THR A 146 7.95 12.31 -31.57
N ALA A 147 8.01 13.52 -32.14
CA ALA A 147 9.04 14.50 -31.80
C ALA A 147 8.93 14.98 -30.34
N THR A 148 7.71 15.06 -29.81
CA THR A 148 7.43 15.39 -28.40
C THR A 148 6.25 14.57 -27.88
N ALA A 149 6.06 14.51 -26.56
CA ALA A 149 4.85 13.93 -25.96
C ALA A 149 3.60 14.79 -26.29
N GLU A 150 3.21 14.77 -27.57
CA GLU A 150 2.11 15.54 -28.10
C GLU A 150 0.80 15.01 -27.54
N ARG A 151 -0.10 15.93 -27.22
CA ARG A 151 -1.38 15.61 -26.63
C ARG A 151 -2.34 15.14 -27.71
N PRO A 152 -3.30 14.25 -27.39
CA PRO A 152 -4.38 13.92 -28.30
C PRO A 152 -5.07 15.18 -28.82
N SER A 153 -5.41 15.19 -30.11
CA SER A 153 -6.07 16.31 -30.78
C SER A 153 -7.48 16.59 -30.25
N ARG A 154 -8.12 15.60 -29.60
CA ARG A 154 -9.43 15.72 -28.97
C ARG A 154 -9.33 15.51 -27.47
N ARG A 155 -9.80 16.51 -26.72
CA ARG A 155 -10.03 16.41 -25.28
C ARG A 155 -11.20 15.46 -24.98
N GLY A 156 -11.05 14.65 -23.94
CA GLY A 156 -12.06 13.72 -23.48
C GLY A 156 -13.16 14.38 -22.63
N THR A 157 -14.21 13.61 -22.34
CA THR A 157 -15.42 14.04 -21.61
C THR A 157 -15.65 13.29 -20.30
N PHE A 158 -14.60 12.73 -19.69
CA PHE A 158 -14.69 11.97 -18.44
C PHE A 158 -15.40 12.71 -17.29
N THR A 159 -16.23 12.01 -16.50
CA THR A 159 -16.97 12.52 -15.35
C THR A 159 -16.56 11.79 -14.06
N PRO A 160 -15.82 12.45 -13.13
CA PRO A 160 -15.29 11.78 -11.95
C PRO A 160 -16.39 11.44 -10.92
N ARG A 161 -16.29 10.23 -10.35
CA ARG A 161 -17.09 9.71 -9.23
C ARG A 161 -16.13 9.14 -8.16
N PRO A 162 -15.43 10.01 -7.40
CA PRO A 162 -14.44 9.58 -6.41
C PRO A 162 -15.07 8.68 -5.32
N GLY A 163 -14.27 7.75 -4.78
CA GLY A 163 -14.69 6.84 -3.73
C GLY A 163 -15.17 5.47 -4.21
N SER A 164 -15.05 5.18 -5.50
CA SER A 164 -15.46 3.89 -6.09
C SER A 164 -14.45 2.76 -5.82
N MET A 165 -13.31 3.06 -5.18
CA MET A 165 -12.33 2.09 -4.67
C MET A 165 -12.05 2.35 -3.18
N PRO A 166 -11.87 1.31 -2.36
CA PRO A 166 -11.66 1.46 -0.92
C PRO A 166 -10.27 2.04 -0.60
N VAL A 167 -10.24 3.03 0.29
CA VAL A 167 -9.04 3.74 0.76
C VAL A 167 -9.01 3.74 2.28
N VAL A 168 -7.82 3.57 2.84
CA VAL A 168 -7.55 3.69 4.28
C VAL A 168 -6.41 4.69 4.47
N ASP A 169 -6.41 5.42 5.58
CA ASP A 169 -5.30 6.31 5.99
C ASP A 169 -4.51 5.71 7.17
N ALA A 170 -3.47 6.41 7.63
CA ALA A 170 -2.65 5.95 8.76
C ALA A 170 -3.49 5.66 10.02
N ALA A 171 -4.48 6.52 10.30
CA ALA A 171 -5.36 6.40 11.46
C ALA A 171 -6.25 5.17 11.36
N GLY A 172 -6.82 4.91 10.18
CA GLY A 172 -7.63 3.73 9.90
C GLY A 172 -6.83 2.42 10.01
N VAL A 173 -5.57 2.41 9.54
CA VAL A 173 -4.67 1.27 9.72
C VAL A 173 -4.39 1.04 11.21
N ALA A 174 -4.05 2.09 11.96
CA ALA A 174 -3.77 2.00 13.40
C ALA A 174 -5.00 1.56 14.21
N ALA A 175 -6.18 2.10 13.89
CA ALA A 175 -7.44 1.76 14.54
C ALA A 175 -7.83 0.29 14.26
N GLY A 176 -7.67 -0.18 13.03
CA GLY A 176 -7.91 -1.59 12.67
C GLY A 176 -7.02 -2.53 13.48
N ALA A 177 -5.73 -2.22 13.58
CA ALA A 177 -4.79 -2.99 14.40
C ALA A 177 -5.17 -2.99 15.89
N ALA A 178 -5.54 -1.83 16.44
CA ALA A 178 -5.92 -1.69 17.85
C ALA A 178 -7.25 -2.39 18.20
N ALA A 179 -8.20 -2.41 17.26
CA ALA A 179 -9.49 -3.08 17.43
C ALA A 179 -9.40 -4.61 17.30
N GLY A 180 -8.21 -5.16 17.01
CA GLY A 180 -8.06 -6.58 16.69
C GLY A 180 -8.82 -6.99 15.43
N ALA A 181 -9.19 -6.02 14.58
CA ALA A 181 -9.75 -6.32 13.28
C ALA A 181 -8.68 -7.06 12.49
N ALA A 182 -8.96 -8.30 12.08
CA ALA A 182 -8.04 -9.22 11.43
C ALA A 182 -7.74 -8.81 9.97
N ALA A 183 -7.51 -7.52 9.73
CA ALA A 183 -7.13 -7.04 8.42
C ALA A 183 -5.69 -7.46 8.12
N VAL A 184 -5.48 -8.11 6.98
CA VAL A 184 -4.15 -8.46 6.50
C VAL A 184 -3.56 -7.23 5.84
N LEU A 185 -2.52 -6.66 6.45
CA LEU A 185 -1.81 -5.50 5.94
C LEU A 185 -0.61 -5.95 5.11
N VAL A 186 -0.69 -5.80 3.79
CA VAL A 186 0.32 -6.26 2.84
C VAL A 186 1.24 -5.10 2.43
N ASP A 187 2.54 -5.26 2.67
CA ASP A 187 3.58 -4.36 2.18
C ASP A 187 4.15 -4.87 0.84
N ALA A 188 4.02 -4.06 -0.21
CA ALA A 188 4.46 -4.38 -1.56
C ALA A 188 5.95 -4.08 -1.85
N ARG A 189 6.68 -3.50 -0.88
CA ARG A 189 8.11 -3.19 -1.03
C ARG A 189 8.97 -4.46 -1.04
N ASP A 190 10.19 -4.32 -1.53
CA ASP A 190 11.19 -5.38 -1.47
C ASP A 190 11.52 -5.76 -0.02
N ALA A 191 11.81 -7.05 0.18
CA ALA A 191 12.03 -7.63 1.51
C ALA A 191 13.06 -6.88 2.38
N PRO A 192 14.22 -6.40 1.85
CA PRO A 192 15.17 -5.64 2.67
C PRO A 192 14.62 -4.31 3.20
N ARG A 193 13.74 -3.63 2.43
CA ARG A 193 13.09 -2.38 2.86
C ARG A 193 12.06 -2.65 3.95
N TYR A 194 11.23 -3.68 3.74
CA TYR A 194 10.26 -4.14 4.72
C TYR A 194 10.93 -4.57 6.03
N ALA A 195 12.00 -5.37 5.95
CA ALA A 195 12.76 -5.84 7.10
C ALA A 195 13.49 -4.72 7.86
N GLY A 196 13.69 -3.57 7.20
CA GLY A 196 14.41 -2.42 7.76
C GLY A 196 15.92 -2.56 7.67
N GLU A 197 16.41 -3.43 6.79
CA GLU A 197 17.83 -3.69 6.55
C GLU A 197 18.45 -2.64 5.62
N HIS A 198 17.65 -2.16 4.66
CA HIS A 198 18.07 -1.13 3.70
C HIS A 198 16.87 -0.24 3.34
N GLU A 199 16.93 1.06 3.62
CA GLU A 199 15.91 2.02 3.20
C GLU A 199 16.57 3.21 2.49
N PRO A 200 16.51 3.27 1.14
CA PRO A 200 17.19 4.31 0.37
C PRO A 200 16.36 5.59 0.19
N VAL A 201 15.07 5.59 0.56
CA VAL A 201 14.14 6.68 0.25
C VAL A 201 13.59 7.36 1.49
N ASP A 202 13.10 6.56 2.44
CA ASP A 202 12.42 7.06 3.64
C ASP A 202 13.39 7.32 4.80
N PRO A 203 13.11 8.31 5.68
CA PRO A 203 14.00 8.63 6.80
C PRO A 203 14.10 7.51 7.83
N VAL A 204 13.16 6.56 7.82
CA VAL A 204 13.13 5.44 8.75
C VAL A 204 12.85 4.15 8.00
N ALA A 205 13.70 3.14 8.24
CA ALA A 205 13.55 1.79 7.68
C ALA A 205 12.53 0.95 8.45
N GLY A 206 12.04 -0.14 7.87
CA GLY A 206 11.13 -1.11 8.50
C GLY A 206 9.71 -1.08 7.91
N HIS A 207 8.74 -1.61 8.64
CA HIS A 207 7.36 -1.78 8.20
C HIS A 207 6.34 -1.40 9.27
N VAL A 208 5.07 -1.26 8.86
CA VAL A 208 3.94 -1.04 9.77
C VAL A 208 3.76 -2.27 10.65
N PRO A 209 3.67 -2.14 11.99
CA PRO A 209 3.56 -3.29 12.89
C PRO A 209 2.43 -4.25 12.50
N GLY A 210 2.74 -5.55 12.42
CA GLY A 210 1.78 -6.59 12.04
C GLY A 210 1.59 -6.75 10.52
N ALA A 211 2.21 -5.91 9.69
CA ALA A 211 2.20 -6.10 8.25
C ALA A 211 2.94 -7.37 7.84
N VAL A 212 2.48 -8.00 6.75
CA VAL A 212 3.14 -9.07 6.02
C VAL A 212 3.75 -8.51 4.73
N ASN A 213 4.75 -9.17 4.16
CA ASN A 213 5.42 -8.70 2.96
C ASN A 213 5.13 -9.59 1.75
N VAL A 214 4.65 -8.98 0.67
CA VAL A 214 4.53 -9.59 -0.65
C VAL A 214 5.14 -8.62 -1.65
N PRO A 215 6.45 -8.71 -1.95
CA PRO A 215 7.07 -7.79 -2.91
C PRO A 215 6.38 -7.90 -4.27
N THR A 216 6.21 -6.78 -4.98
CA THR A 216 5.54 -6.78 -6.31
C THR A 216 6.10 -7.80 -7.30
N GLY A 217 7.41 -8.13 -7.23
CA GLY A 217 8.02 -9.16 -8.08
C GLY A 217 7.44 -10.57 -7.87
N ALA A 218 6.89 -10.88 -6.69
CA ALA A 218 6.25 -12.16 -6.40
C ALA A 218 4.91 -12.36 -7.16
N ASN A 219 4.40 -11.30 -7.78
CA ASN A 219 3.18 -11.33 -8.59
C ASN A 219 3.48 -11.52 -10.09
N LEU A 220 4.75 -11.51 -10.49
CA LEU A 220 5.16 -11.57 -11.89
C LEU A 220 5.89 -12.89 -12.20
N ASP A 221 5.82 -13.33 -13.45
CA ASP A 221 6.71 -14.35 -14.00
C ASP A 221 8.03 -13.75 -14.52
N ASP A 222 8.91 -14.61 -15.00
CA ASP A 222 10.24 -14.21 -15.50
C ASP A 222 10.19 -13.34 -16.77
N THR A 223 9.01 -13.24 -17.42
CA THR A 223 8.78 -12.37 -18.59
C THR A 223 8.21 -11.01 -18.19
N GLY A 224 7.97 -10.78 -16.89
CA GLY A 224 7.38 -9.54 -16.38
C GLY A 224 5.86 -9.47 -16.55
N ARG A 225 5.19 -10.60 -16.81
CA ARG A 225 3.73 -10.71 -16.85
C ARG A 225 3.18 -11.12 -15.49
N PHE A 226 1.93 -10.76 -15.18
CA PHE A 226 1.28 -11.23 -13.98
C PHE A 226 1.14 -12.75 -13.98
N LEU A 227 1.39 -13.36 -12.83
CA LEU A 227 1.11 -14.78 -12.63
C LEU A 227 -0.39 -15.07 -12.84
N PRO A 228 -0.75 -16.29 -13.29
CA PRO A 228 -2.15 -16.67 -13.42
C PRO A 228 -2.92 -16.54 -12.09
N ALA A 229 -4.22 -16.24 -12.17
CA ALA A 229 -5.08 -16.01 -11.01
C ALA A 229 -4.98 -17.07 -9.89
N GLY A 230 -4.83 -18.35 -10.25
CA GLY A 230 -4.64 -19.43 -9.28
C GLY A 230 -3.34 -19.30 -8.48
N ARG A 231 -2.24 -18.92 -9.14
CA ARG A 231 -0.93 -18.72 -8.51
C ARG A 231 -0.89 -17.46 -7.66
N LEU A 232 -1.51 -16.37 -8.11
CA LEU A 232 -1.68 -15.18 -7.28
C LEU A 232 -2.48 -15.49 -6.02
N ARG A 233 -3.58 -16.26 -6.15
CA ARG A 233 -4.36 -16.71 -5.00
C ARG A 233 -3.54 -17.53 -4.01
N GLU A 234 -2.70 -18.45 -4.50
CA GLU A 234 -1.76 -19.20 -3.65
C GLU A 234 -0.75 -18.29 -2.95
N THR A 235 -0.16 -17.32 -3.66
CA THR A 235 0.79 -16.36 -3.10
C THR A 235 0.19 -15.58 -1.94
N TYR A 236 -1.00 -15.00 -2.14
CA TYR A 236 -1.67 -14.20 -1.11
C TYR A 236 -2.28 -15.04 0.03
N ALA A 237 -2.72 -16.28 -0.26
CA ALA A 237 -3.22 -17.18 0.78
C ALA A 237 -2.16 -17.53 1.85
N ARG A 238 -0.87 -17.61 1.47
CA ARG A 238 0.24 -17.87 2.42
C ARG A 238 0.37 -16.80 3.50
N VAL A 239 -0.10 -15.60 3.22
CA VAL A 239 -0.07 -14.47 4.16
C VAL A 239 -1.45 -14.16 4.77
N GLY A 240 -2.43 -15.04 4.55
CA GLY A 240 -3.80 -14.90 5.07
C GLY A 240 -4.71 -13.98 4.25
N ALA A 241 -4.22 -13.39 3.16
CA ALA A 241 -5.01 -12.55 2.27
C ALA A 241 -5.85 -13.43 1.33
N VAL A 242 -7.02 -13.84 1.81
CA VAL A 242 -7.99 -14.69 1.09
C VAL A 242 -9.33 -13.98 0.97
N ALA A 243 -10.18 -14.45 0.06
CA ALA A 243 -11.52 -13.88 -0.12
C ALA A 243 -12.32 -13.93 1.19
N GLY A 244 -12.97 -12.81 1.54
CA GLY A 244 -13.70 -12.64 2.80
C GLY A 244 -12.86 -12.09 3.96
N THR A 245 -11.53 -12.09 3.86
CA THR A 245 -10.65 -11.40 4.82
C THR A 245 -10.51 -9.94 4.41
N PRO A 246 -10.63 -8.96 5.33
CA PRO A 246 -10.25 -7.59 5.03
C PRO A 246 -8.77 -7.50 4.68
N VAL A 247 -8.43 -6.95 3.52
CA VAL A 247 -7.04 -6.77 3.07
C VAL A 247 -6.77 -5.29 2.82
N VAL A 248 -5.61 -4.81 3.26
CA VAL A 248 -5.11 -3.47 2.97
C VAL A 248 -3.72 -3.59 2.37
N ALA A 249 -3.49 -3.03 1.19
CA ALA A 249 -2.18 -2.97 0.57
C ALA A 249 -1.54 -1.59 0.77
N TYR A 250 -0.23 -1.58 1.03
CA TYR A 250 0.59 -0.38 1.11
C TYR A 250 2.00 -0.66 0.61
N CYS A 251 2.80 0.38 0.41
CA CYS A 251 4.20 0.24 0.01
C CYS A 251 5.04 1.37 0.58
N GLY A 252 5.95 1.96 -0.22
CA GLY A 252 6.66 3.18 0.16
C GLY A 252 5.76 4.41 0.15
N SER A 253 4.96 4.60 -0.90
CA SER A 253 4.19 5.84 -1.12
C SER A 253 2.94 5.65 -1.99
N GLY A 254 2.31 4.47 -1.94
CA GLY A 254 1.01 4.23 -2.60
C GLY A 254 1.04 4.02 -4.11
N ILE A 255 2.20 3.85 -4.74
CA ILE A 255 2.32 3.52 -6.17
C ILE A 255 2.32 2.00 -6.35
N THR A 256 3.40 1.33 -5.91
CA THR A 256 3.54 -0.12 -6.08
C THR A 256 2.52 -0.93 -5.26
N ALA A 257 1.88 -0.33 -4.25
CA ALA A 257 0.76 -0.94 -3.56
C ALA A 257 -0.45 -1.16 -4.49
N CYS A 258 -0.67 -0.28 -5.48
CA CYS A 258 -1.72 -0.47 -6.48
C CYS A 258 -1.49 -1.72 -7.33
N HIS A 259 -0.22 -2.09 -7.56
CA HIS A 259 0.13 -3.34 -8.25
C HIS A 259 -0.33 -4.57 -7.46
N ASP A 260 -0.18 -4.55 -6.15
CA ASP A 260 -0.68 -5.61 -5.27
C ASP A 260 -2.21 -5.62 -5.21
N VAL A 261 -2.87 -4.46 -5.17
CA VAL A 261 -4.35 -4.38 -5.30
C VAL A 261 -4.81 -4.99 -6.62
N LEU A 262 -4.11 -4.73 -7.72
CA LEU A 262 -4.40 -5.32 -9.03
C LEU A 262 -4.20 -6.84 -9.02
N ALA A 263 -3.10 -7.34 -8.44
CA ALA A 263 -2.85 -8.78 -8.33
C ALA A 263 -3.90 -9.49 -7.45
N LEU A 264 -4.31 -8.86 -6.35
CA LEU A 264 -5.39 -9.31 -5.47
C LEU A 264 -6.75 -9.35 -6.20
N GLU A 265 -7.06 -8.33 -7.01
CA GLU A 265 -8.26 -8.30 -7.87
C GLU A 265 -8.25 -9.50 -8.85
N VAL A 266 -7.12 -9.77 -9.52
CA VAL A 266 -6.96 -10.95 -10.40
C VAL A 266 -7.14 -12.26 -9.63
N ALA A 267 -6.66 -12.33 -8.39
CA ALA A 267 -6.85 -13.49 -7.51
C ALA A 267 -8.30 -13.65 -7.02
N GLY A 268 -9.14 -12.61 -7.14
CA GLY A 268 -10.51 -12.55 -6.65
C GLY A 268 -10.61 -12.16 -5.16
N VAL A 269 -9.63 -11.40 -4.65
CA VAL A 269 -9.56 -10.92 -3.27
C VAL A 269 -9.64 -9.38 -3.27
N PRO A 270 -10.77 -8.79 -2.86
CA PRO A 270 -10.86 -7.33 -2.77
C PRO A 270 -9.88 -6.77 -1.73
N ALA A 271 -9.25 -5.63 -2.04
CA ALA A 271 -8.29 -4.99 -1.14
C ALA A 271 -8.44 -3.46 -1.14
N ALA A 272 -8.28 -2.87 0.03
CA ALA A 272 -8.17 -1.42 0.19
C ALA A 272 -6.75 -0.93 -0.04
N LEU A 273 -6.60 0.32 -0.44
CA LEU A 273 -5.31 0.98 -0.58
C LEU A 273 -5.04 1.89 0.63
N TYR A 274 -3.91 1.69 1.31
CA TYR A 274 -3.33 2.74 2.15
C TYR A 274 -2.40 3.63 1.31
N ALA A 275 -2.98 4.69 0.74
CA ALA A 275 -2.31 5.52 -0.27
C ALA A 275 -1.08 6.26 0.26
N GLY A 276 -1.14 6.79 1.49
CA GLY A 276 0.00 7.46 2.12
C GLY A 276 1.18 6.50 2.37
N SER A 277 0.87 5.23 2.62
CA SER A 277 1.84 4.14 2.71
C SER A 277 2.93 4.41 3.75
N TRP A 278 4.09 3.75 3.66
CA TRP A 278 5.17 3.88 4.64
C TRP A 278 5.62 5.32 4.86
N SER A 279 5.70 6.12 3.80
CA SER A 279 6.13 7.53 3.87
C SER A 279 5.20 8.41 4.71
N ASP A 280 3.90 8.15 4.68
CA ASP A 280 2.93 8.79 5.56
C ASP A 280 3.03 8.22 6.98
N TRP A 281 3.13 6.89 7.11
CA TRP A 281 3.23 6.23 8.41
C TRP A 281 4.39 6.73 9.28
N VAL A 282 5.54 6.99 8.66
CA VAL A 282 6.73 7.50 9.37
C VAL A 282 6.75 9.02 9.50
N SER A 283 5.83 9.73 8.85
CA SER A 283 5.72 11.19 8.98
C SER A 283 5.17 11.61 10.34
N ASP A 284 4.30 10.78 10.96
CA ASP A 284 3.77 11.05 12.30
C ASP A 284 4.69 10.46 13.39
N PRO A 285 5.37 11.29 14.19
CA PRO A 285 6.24 10.80 15.24
C PRO A 285 5.48 9.95 16.25
N TRP A 286 4.22 10.25 16.58
CA TRP A 286 3.48 9.54 17.64
C TRP A 286 3.16 8.10 17.27
N ILE A 287 2.86 7.81 16.00
CA ILE A 287 2.67 6.46 15.50
C ILE A 287 4.01 5.69 15.54
N SER A 288 5.12 6.38 15.26
CA SER A 288 6.47 5.81 15.33
C SER A 288 6.96 5.50 16.76
N TRP A 289 6.55 6.25 17.79
CA TRP A 289 7.06 6.10 19.18
C TRP A 289 6.60 4.81 19.88
N THR A 290 5.48 4.21 19.45
CA THR A 290 5.05 2.89 19.93
C THR A 290 6.12 1.80 19.64
N ARG A 291 7.02 2.04 18.66
CA ARG A 291 8.18 1.19 18.32
C ARG A 291 9.19 1.03 19.46
N CYS A 292 9.35 2.03 20.33
CA CYS A 292 10.45 2.00 21.30
C CYS A 292 10.10 1.20 22.56
N ARG A 293 8.82 1.11 22.93
CA ARG A 293 8.40 0.39 24.14
C ARG A 293 8.17 -1.10 23.90
N ALA A 294 7.52 -1.48 22.78
CA ALA A 294 7.25 -2.89 22.47
C ALA A 294 8.56 -3.67 22.22
N SER A 295 9.49 -3.13 21.44
CA SER A 295 10.77 -3.78 21.14
C SER A 295 11.71 -3.84 22.34
N ARG A 296 11.75 -2.82 23.21
CA ARG A 296 12.57 -2.87 24.44
C ARG A 296 12.02 -3.87 25.46
N ALA A 297 10.71 -4.02 25.57
CA ALA A 297 10.09 -5.00 26.47
C ALA A 297 10.34 -6.44 25.99
N ALA A 298 10.27 -6.69 24.68
CA ALA A 298 10.55 -8.00 24.10
C ALA A 298 12.04 -8.38 24.17
N ILE A 299 12.96 -7.44 23.86
CA ILE A 299 14.42 -7.65 23.95
C ILE A 299 14.86 -7.91 25.41
N ALA A 300 14.20 -7.32 26.39
CA ALA A 300 14.48 -7.57 27.81
C ALA A 300 14.03 -8.96 28.28
N LEU A 301 13.00 -9.56 27.66
CA LEU A 301 12.46 -10.86 28.07
C LEU A 301 13.30 -12.04 27.55
N VAL A 302 13.88 -11.91 26.35
CA VAL A 302 14.64 -13.00 25.68
C VAL A 302 16.06 -13.17 26.25
N ARG A 303 16.58 -12.20 27.02
CA ARG A 303 17.95 -12.26 27.56
C ARG A 303 18.11 -12.93 28.94
N SER A 304 17.07 -13.56 29.52
CA SER A 304 17.18 -14.14 30.88
C SER A 304 17.07 -15.66 31.00
N VAL A 305 16.97 -16.43 29.91
CA VAL A 305 17.00 -17.90 29.98
C VAL A 305 18.45 -18.41 29.91
N ARG A 306 18.96 -18.78 31.09
CA ARG A 306 20.31 -19.29 31.40
C ARG A 306 20.70 -20.56 30.63
N THR A 307 22.00 -20.70 30.41
CA THR A 307 22.73 -21.91 30.86
C THR A 307 24.04 -21.51 31.55
N SER A 308 24.13 -21.68 32.87
CA SER A 308 25.42 -21.87 33.54
C SER A 308 25.29 -22.99 34.57
N ARG A 309 25.93 -24.12 34.28
CA ARG A 309 26.34 -25.12 35.25
C ARG A 309 27.38 -24.48 36.18
N THR A 310 27.47 -25.03 37.40
CA THR A 310 28.44 -24.74 38.48
C THR A 310 28.28 -23.42 39.24
N GLY A 311 27.74 -23.53 40.45
CA GLY A 311 28.40 -23.11 41.70
C GLY A 311 28.56 -21.63 42.01
N TRP A 312 28.15 -21.28 43.24
CA TRP A 312 28.46 -20.09 44.03
C TRP A 312 27.52 -18.88 43.95
N TRP A 313 27.30 -18.31 45.14
CA TRP A 313 26.25 -17.40 45.56
C TRP A 313 26.31 -16.02 44.90
N SER A 314 25.15 -15.41 44.64
CA SER A 314 25.02 -13.94 44.56
C SER A 314 23.58 -13.46 44.74
N VAL A 315 23.44 -12.38 45.51
CA VAL A 315 22.22 -11.71 45.93
C VAL A 315 21.57 -10.98 44.75
N ALA A 316 20.30 -11.28 44.44
CA ALA A 316 19.52 -10.56 43.43
C ALA A 316 18.91 -9.27 44.00
N ARG A 317 19.37 -8.09 43.53
CA ARG A 317 18.67 -6.81 43.75
C ARG A 317 17.44 -6.74 42.85
N ARG A 318 16.24 -6.66 43.44
CA ARG A 318 14.98 -6.38 42.73
C ARG A 318 14.97 -4.91 42.27
N ARG A 319 14.94 -4.65 40.96
CA ARG A 319 14.52 -3.33 40.43
C ARG A 319 13.00 -3.34 40.27
N ARG A 320 12.32 -2.38 40.89
CA ARG A 320 10.89 -2.11 40.67
C ARG A 320 10.71 -1.44 39.31
N VAL A 321 9.77 -1.94 38.52
CA VAL A 321 9.25 -1.26 37.33
C VAL A 321 7.87 -0.74 37.71
N THR A 322 7.71 0.58 37.74
CA THR A 322 6.40 1.25 37.90
C THR A 322 5.77 1.38 36.52
N CYS A 323 4.63 0.72 36.32
CA CYS A 323 3.81 0.86 35.12
C CYS A 323 2.73 1.91 35.38
N TRP A 324 2.62 2.91 34.50
CA TRP A 324 1.55 3.90 34.53
C TRP A 324 0.51 3.49 33.49
N THR A 325 -0.66 3.06 33.94
CA THR A 325 -1.85 2.89 33.09
C THR A 325 -2.70 4.14 33.19
N TRP A 326 -2.99 4.78 32.06
CA TRP A 326 -3.97 5.86 32.01
C TRP A 326 -5.35 5.26 31.76
N ALA A 327 -6.25 5.38 32.74
CA ALA A 327 -7.66 5.09 32.56
C ALA A 327 -8.36 6.39 32.15
N SER A 328 -8.85 6.46 30.91
CA SER A 328 -9.73 7.54 30.50
C SER A 328 -11.13 7.27 31.05
N SER A 329 -11.52 7.98 32.09
CA SER A 329 -12.91 8.03 32.54
C SER A 329 -13.73 8.86 31.55
N SER A 330 -14.55 8.19 30.76
CA SER A 330 -15.66 8.80 30.03
C SER A 330 -16.75 9.20 31.03
N ALA A 331 -16.95 10.50 31.22
CA ALA A 331 -18.14 11.06 31.85
C ALA A 331 -18.62 12.26 31.03
N ALA A 332 -19.88 12.18 30.63
CA ALA A 332 -20.60 13.16 29.83
C ALA A 332 -20.86 14.46 30.61
N GLY A 333 -20.82 15.58 29.89
CA GLY A 333 -21.71 16.73 30.15
C GLY A 333 -21.26 17.82 31.11
N VAL A 334 -21.52 19.05 30.65
CA VAL A 334 -21.69 20.32 31.37
C VAL A 334 -20.47 21.26 31.47
N HIS A 335 -20.72 22.48 30.98
CA HIS A 335 -19.86 23.66 30.92
C HIS A 335 -19.27 24.09 32.28
N SER A 336 -18.00 24.46 32.29
CA SER A 336 -17.53 25.73 32.87
C SER A 336 -16.05 26.00 32.53
N SER A 337 -15.76 27.27 32.33
CA SER A 337 -14.47 27.88 32.02
C SER A 337 -13.54 27.96 33.25
N GLY A 338 -12.33 27.40 33.15
CA GLY A 338 -11.24 27.58 34.12
C GLY A 338 -10.06 26.63 33.86
N PRO A 339 -8.81 27.00 34.20
CA PRO A 339 -7.62 26.21 33.86
C PRO A 339 -7.56 24.94 34.72
N ARG A 340 -7.55 23.76 34.07
CA ARG A 340 -7.41 22.46 34.73
C ARG A 340 -5.99 22.27 35.27
N ARG A 341 -5.82 22.32 36.60
CA ARG A 341 -4.63 21.78 37.29
C ARG A 341 -4.80 20.27 37.44
N GLY A 342 -3.86 19.49 36.90
CA GLY A 342 -3.84 18.04 37.07
C GLY A 342 -3.51 17.66 38.51
N VAL A 343 -4.38 16.87 39.14
CA VAL A 343 -4.14 16.23 40.43
C VAL A 343 -3.53 14.85 40.18
N VAL A 344 -2.33 14.62 40.69
CA VAL A 344 -1.69 13.30 40.69
C VAL A 344 -2.20 12.53 41.91
N VAL A 345 -3.03 11.51 41.70
CA VAL A 345 -3.43 10.58 42.76
C VAL A 345 -2.50 9.36 42.72
N SER A 346 -1.71 9.19 43.77
CA SER A 346 -0.89 7.99 44.00
C SER A 346 -1.69 7.00 44.84
N THR A 347 -2.23 5.95 44.24
CA THR A 347 -2.82 4.83 44.99
C THR A 347 -1.74 3.81 45.34
N ARG A 348 -1.40 3.70 46.64
CA ARG A 348 -0.53 2.62 47.16
C ARG A 348 -1.39 1.38 47.40
N LEU A 349 -1.17 0.32 46.62
CA LEU A 349 -1.62 -1.02 47.01
C LEU A 349 -0.54 -1.68 47.87
N SER A 350 -0.83 -1.81 49.16
CA SER A 350 -0.09 -2.61 50.13
C SER A 350 -0.60 -4.05 50.04
N ALA A 351 0.23 -4.98 49.57
CA ALA A 351 0.00 -6.40 49.79
C ALA A 351 0.77 -6.82 51.05
N THR A 352 0.02 -6.99 52.14
CA THR A 352 0.49 -7.48 53.44
C THR A 352 0.77 -8.98 53.35
N SER A 353 1.88 -9.39 53.93
CA SER A 353 2.33 -10.78 54.13
C SER A 353 1.48 -11.54 55.16
N VAL A 354 1.25 -12.84 54.93
CA VAL A 354 0.96 -13.83 56.00
C VAL A 354 1.73 -15.13 55.72
N VAL A 355 2.86 -15.30 56.44
CA VAL A 355 3.19 -16.32 57.46
C VAL A 355 3.41 -17.75 56.96
N ARG A 356 4.68 -18.19 57.10
CA ARG A 356 5.12 -19.58 57.15
C ARG A 356 5.24 -19.94 58.63
N SER A 357 4.61 -21.03 59.07
CA SER A 357 4.87 -21.65 60.40
C SER A 357 5.76 -22.89 60.25
N PRO A 358 6.53 -23.27 61.28
CA PRO A 358 7.59 -24.27 61.21
C PRO A 358 7.12 -25.69 61.59
N GLY A 359 7.83 -26.68 61.04
CA GLY A 359 8.19 -27.97 61.64
C GLY A 359 7.12 -28.86 62.28
N LEU A 360 6.90 -30.04 61.69
CA LEU A 360 6.72 -31.28 62.44
C LEU A 360 7.11 -32.49 61.57
N THR A 361 8.04 -33.26 62.11
CA THR A 361 8.47 -34.62 61.73
C THR A 361 7.32 -35.62 61.76
N TRP A 362 7.35 -36.65 60.89
CA TRP A 362 7.10 -38.06 61.26
C TRP A 362 7.77 -39.00 60.24
N ASN A 363 8.21 -40.14 60.75
CA ASN A 363 9.06 -41.18 60.16
C ASN A 363 8.27 -42.25 59.38
N VAL A 364 8.95 -42.83 58.37
CA VAL A 364 9.09 -44.26 58.01
C VAL A 364 7.82 -45.10 57.77
N ALA A 365 7.68 -45.58 56.52
CA ALA A 365 7.80 -46.99 56.15
C ALA A 365 8.23 -47.10 54.68
#